data_AF-A0A178E2A2-F1
#
_entry.id   AF-A0A178E2A2-F1
#
_cell.length_a   1.000
_cell.length_b   1.000
_cell.length_c   1.000
_cell.angle_alpha   90.00
_cell.angle_beta   90.00
_cell.angle_gamma   90.00
#
_symmetry.space_group_name_H-M   'P 1'
#
loop_
_entity.id
_entity.type
_entity.pdbx_description
1 polymer ?
#
loop_
_entity_poly.entity_id
_entity_poly.type
_entity_poly.pdbx_seq_one_letter_code
_entity_poly.pdbx_strand_id
1 'polypeptide(L)'
;MVATYPALSSLQDLRLLEGPSVKFELGSGTTYLIPAALLCAHSGYFHERSATFASGSVTRSGPIWSTDAFRMFIEYLFATVNQELPKSTESLRALVAAWNFGNDFDAKPFKNHVMTQIHEKLAWNPSLQGFEYTFTRAKVRMCLTKAVPGSILYRFILDTIGLQWHNAHQIPHVQPGWIKVLDEFPELRLDLLAAISAAGSGSPTALPIGAYLEVLEPTTSSPREDGTPLRGPHSGGVKP
;
A
#
# COMPACT_ATOMS: atom_id res chain seq x y z
N MET A 1 25.93 16.83 -2.83
CA MET A 1 24.88 17.52 -2.07
C MET A 1 24.11 16.47 -1.28
N VAL A 2 24.18 16.53 0.05
CA VAL A 2 23.42 15.63 0.94
C VAL A 2 22.04 16.27 1.13
N ALA A 3 20.99 15.64 0.61
CA ALA A 3 19.63 16.05 0.90
C ALA A 3 19.36 15.80 2.38
N THR A 4 19.48 16.85 3.19
CA THR A 4 19.09 16.85 4.60
C THR A 4 17.60 17.19 4.63
N TYR A 5 16.76 16.17 4.79
CA TYR A 5 15.32 16.35 4.94
C TYR A 5 15.00 16.87 6.35
N PRO A 6 14.13 17.88 6.51
CA PRO A 6 13.81 18.48 7.81
C PRO A 6 12.84 17.66 8.70
N ALA A 7 12.74 16.34 8.53
CA ALA A 7 11.79 15.49 9.29
C ALA A 7 12.43 14.39 10.16
N LEU A 8 13.75 14.36 10.28
CA LEU A 8 14.49 13.32 11.01
C LEU A 8 14.76 13.64 12.49
N SER A 9 14.11 14.66 13.07
CA SER A 9 14.03 14.83 14.53
C SER A 9 13.31 13.64 15.22
N SER A 10 12.51 12.88 14.45
CA SER A 10 11.85 11.62 14.83
C SER A 10 12.78 10.42 15.00
N LEU A 11 14.08 10.55 14.70
CA LEU A 11 15.08 9.50 15.00
C LEU A 11 15.28 9.25 16.49
N GLN A 12 14.89 10.19 17.37
CA GLN A 12 14.90 9.96 18.81
C GLN A 12 13.81 8.98 19.25
N ASP A 13 12.60 9.06 18.67
CA ASP A 13 11.49 8.15 18.99
C ASP A 13 11.77 6.72 18.50
N LEU A 14 12.60 6.59 17.45
CA LEU A 14 13.09 5.29 16.97
C LEU A 14 14.07 4.60 17.91
N ARG A 15 14.68 5.32 18.86
CA ARG A 15 15.52 4.70 19.89
C ARG A 15 14.72 3.86 20.87
N LEU A 16 13.39 4.03 20.95
CA LEU A 16 12.51 3.19 21.76
C LEU A 16 12.29 1.80 21.14
N LEU A 17 12.60 1.62 19.85
CA LEU A 17 12.65 0.31 19.20
C LEU A 17 14.06 -0.28 19.36
N GLU A 18 14.45 -0.56 20.61
CA GLU A 18 15.66 -1.33 20.89
C GLU A 18 15.53 -2.72 20.26
N GLY A 19 16.49 -3.13 19.42
CA GLY A 19 16.45 -4.43 18.78
C GLY A 19 17.23 -4.53 17.47
N PRO A 20 17.19 -5.71 16.82
CA PRO A 20 17.87 -5.92 15.56
C PRO A 20 17.32 -4.99 14.48
N SER A 21 18.23 -4.42 13.70
CA SER A 21 17.90 -3.52 12.59
C SER A 21 18.39 -4.09 11.27
N VAL A 22 17.62 -3.88 10.22
CA VAL A 22 17.95 -4.30 8.85
C VAL A 22 18.54 -3.11 8.10
N LYS A 23 19.69 -3.32 7.45
CA LYS A 23 20.35 -2.32 6.63
C LYS A 23 19.92 -2.53 5.16
N PHE A 24 19.32 -1.51 4.57
CA PHE A 24 18.99 -1.49 3.15
C PHE A 24 19.93 -0.54 2.42
N GLU A 25 20.53 -1.03 1.33
CA GLU A 25 21.36 -0.22 0.44
C GLU A 25 20.62 -0.10 -0.90
N LEU A 26 20.18 1.11 -1.24
CA LEU A 26 19.55 1.40 -2.53
C LEU A 26 20.63 1.74 -3.58
N GLY A 27 20.33 1.52 -4.86
CA GLY A 27 21.28 1.72 -5.96
C GLY A 27 21.85 3.14 -6.10
N SER A 28 21.28 4.12 -5.39
CA SER A 28 21.79 5.50 -5.27
C SER A 28 22.91 5.67 -4.23
N GLY A 29 23.32 4.60 -3.53
CA GLY A 29 24.21 4.66 -2.37
C GLY A 29 23.51 5.12 -1.08
N THR A 30 22.20 5.35 -1.13
CA THR A 30 21.40 5.71 0.05
C THR A 30 21.19 4.48 0.91
N THR A 31 21.51 4.61 2.20
CA THR A 31 21.35 3.54 3.19
C THR A 31 20.23 3.86 4.16
N TYR A 32 19.36 2.89 4.43
CA TYR A 32 18.36 2.96 5.49
C TYR A 32 18.66 1.91 6.56
N LEU A 33 18.55 2.29 7.83
CA LEU A 33 18.60 1.38 8.96
C LEU A 33 17.23 1.36 9.62
N ILE A 34 16.55 0.21 9.58
CA ILE A 34 15.15 0.11 9.98
C ILE A 34 15.01 -1.00 11.03
N PRO A 35 14.34 -0.76 12.16
CA PRO A 35 14.08 -1.79 13.15
C PRO A 35 13.32 -2.97 12.54
N ALA A 36 13.81 -4.19 12.75
CA ALA A 36 13.20 -5.41 12.21
C ALA A 36 11.77 -5.61 12.73
N ALA A 37 11.50 -5.21 13.98
CA ALA A 37 10.16 -5.25 14.57
C ALA A 37 9.16 -4.41 13.76
N LEU A 38 9.56 -3.22 13.32
CA LEU A 38 8.71 -2.33 12.52
C LEU A 38 8.43 -2.94 11.14
N LEU A 39 9.44 -3.55 10.50
CA LEU A 39 9.24 -4.26 9.25
C LEU A 39 8.28 -5.45 9.40
N CYS A 40 8.47 -6.27 10.45
CA CYS A 40 7.64 -7.45 10.70
C CYS A 40 6.19 -7.08 11.06
N ALA A 41 5.96 -5.94 11.72
CA ALA A 41 4.62 -5.48 12.07
C ALA A 41 3.80 -5.04 10.85
N HIS A 42 4.46 -4.59 9.77
CA HIS A 42 3.80 -3.97 8.62
C HIS A 42 3.94 -4.77 7.31
N SER A 43 4.58 -5.93 7.33
CA SER A 43 4.82 -6.76 6.14
C SER A 43 4.93 -8.23 6.50
N GLY A 44 4.07 -9.05 5.87
CA GLY A 44 4.10 -10.50 6.00
C GLY A 44 5.42 -11.10 5.52
N TYR A 45 5.99 -10.54 4.45
CA TYR A 45 7.30 -10.96 3.93
C TYR A 45 8.42 -10.89 4.97
N PHE A 46 8.48 -9.80 5.74
CA PHE A 46 9.47 -9.63 6.79
C PHE A 46 9.11 -10.45 8.03
N HIS A 47 7.82 -10.56 8.38
CA HIS A 47 7.36 -11.40 9.48
C HIS A 47 7.79 -12.87 9.32
N GLU A 48 7.59 -13.46 8.14
CA GLU A 48 8.04 -14.83 7.80
C GLU A 48 9.55 -15.03 7.93
N ARG A 49 10.32 -13.95 7.76
CA ARG A 49 11.79 -13.95 7.80
C ARG A 49 12.34 -13.43 9.12
N SER A 50 11.49 -13.19 10.11
CA SER A 50 11.87 -12.62 11.42
C SER A 50 13.05 -13.35 12.08
N ALA A 51 13.09 -14.69 11.99
CA ALA A 51 14.19 -15.51 12.51
C ALA A 51 15.56 -15.14 11.92
N THR A 52 15.61 -14.65 10.67
CA THR A 52 16.85 -14.24 10.01
C THR A 52 17.39 -12.90 10.52
N PHE A 53 16.55 -12.11 11.20
CA PHE A 53 16.95 -10.82 11.78
C PHE A 53 17.44 -10.96 13.23
N ALA A 54 17.15 -12.08 13.90
CA ALA A 54 17.55 -12.31 15.29
C ALA A 54 19.07 -12.43 15.47
N SER A 55 19.81 -12.79 14.42
CA SER A 55 21.26 -12.99 14.45
C SER A 55 22.11 -11.74 14.22
N GLY A 56 21.50 -10.55 14.10
CA GLY A 56 22.21 -9.27 13.93
C GLY A 56 21.76 -8.48 12.69
N SER A 57 22.54 -7.48 12.30
CA SER A 57 22.22 -6.64 11.16
C SER A 57 22.34 -7.40 9.83
N VAL A 58 21.21 -7.60 9.17
CA VAL A 58 21.18 -8.17 7.82
C VAL A 58 21.27 -7.03 6.81
N THR A 59 22.31 -7.04 5.98
CA THR A 59 22.37 -6.17 4.80
C THR A 59 21.61 -6.85 3.67
N ARG A 60 20.61 -6.17 3.11
CA ARG A 60 19.94 -6.62 1.89
C ARG A 60 20.15 -5.64 0.76
N SER A 61 20.75 -6.14 -0.32
CA SER A 61 20.59 -5.60 -1.66
C SER A 61 19.25 -6.12 -2.19
N GLY A 62 18.31 -5.21 -2.39
CA GLY A 62 17.02 -5.56 -2.95
C GLY A 62 17.08 -5.91 -4.44
N PRO A 63 16.04 -6.56 -4.99
CA PRO A 63 15.62 -6.35 -6.36
C PRO A 63 15.70 -4.87 -6.76
N ILE A 64 15.70 -4.61 -8.08
CA ILE A 64 15.61 -3.25 -8.65
C ILE A 64 14.25 -2.64 -8.29
N TRP A 65 14.07 -2.27 -7.02
CA TRP A 65 12.91 -1.58 -6.53
C TRP A 65 13.03 -0.12 -6.95
N SER A 66 11.89 0.50 -7.23
CA SER A 66 11.86 1.95 -7.34
C SER A 66 12.27 2.54 -5.99
N THR A 67 13.36 3.31 -5.99
CA THR A 67 13.81 4.09 -4.82
C THR A 67 12.67 4.89 -4.21
N ASP A 68 11.77 5.43 -5.04
CA ASP A 68 10.61 6.21 -4.58
C ASP A 68 9.57 5.33 -3.87
N ALA A 69 9.26 4.15 -4.41
CA ALA A 69 8.32 3.23 -3.77
C ALA A 69 8.83 2.76 -2.40
N PHE A 70 10.13 2.44 -2.31
CA PHE A 70 10.76 2.11 -1.04
C PHE A 70 10.73 3.29 -0.06
N ARG A 71 11.08 4.50 -0.52
CA ARG A 71 11.03 5.72 0.30
C ARG A 71 9.63 5.93 0.90
N MET A 72 8.58 5.81 0.07
CA MET A 72 7.20 5.96 0.53
C MET A 72 6.81 4.91 1.57
N PHE A 73 7.28 3.67 1.44
CA PHE A 73 7.07 2.65 2.46
C PHE A 73 7.72 3.05 3.78
N ILE A 74 8.95 3.57 3.75
CA ILE A 74 9.66 4.02 4.96
C ILE A 74 8.95 5.22 5.61
N GLU A 75 8.54 6.20 4.82
CA GLU A 75 7.75 7.34 5.29
C GLU A 75 6.44 6.87 5.95
N TYR A 76 5.76 5.89 5.34
CA TYR A 76 4.56 5.27 5.91
C TYR A 76 4.85 4.59 7.26
N LEU A 77 5.92 3.80 7.38
CA LEU A 77 6.27 3.14 8.64
C LEU A 77 6.47 4.15 9.76
N PHE A 78 7.21 5.23 9.52
CA PHE A 78 7.43 6.26 10.54
C PHE A 78 6.17 7.07 10.83
N ALA A 79 5.36 7.38 9.81
CA ALA A 79 4.08 8.03 9.96
C ALA A 79 3.11 7.22 10.86
N THR A 80 3.10 5.90 10.74
CA THR A 80 2.26 5.04 11.59
C THR A 80 2.66 5.07 13.06
N VAL A 81 3.97 5.20 13.36
CA VAL A 81 4.47 5.38 14.73
C VAL A 81 4.00 6.72 15.30
N ASN A 82 4.02 7.77 14.49
CA ASN A 82 3.62 9.12 14.89
C ASN A 82 2.10 9.37 14.81
N GLN A 83 1.32 8.36 14.40
CA GLN A 83 -0.14 8.44 14.20
C GLN A 83 -0.59 9.53 13.20
N GLU A 84 0.31 9.98 12.34
CA GLU A 84 0.06 11.02 11.35
C GLU A 84 0.38 10.49 9.95
N LEU A 85 -0.63 9.90 9.29
CA LEU A 85 -0.47 9.42 7.91
C LEU A 85 -0.46 10.61 6.94
N PRO A 86 0.64 10.84 6.21
CA PRO A 86 0.74 11.97 5.29
C PRO A 86 -0.22 11.79 4.11
N LYS A 87 -0.85 12.88 3.68
CA LYS A 87 -1.43 12.95 2.34
C LYS A 87 -0.29 13.11 1.34
N SER A 88 -0.15 12.17 0.43
CA SER A 88 0.93 12.20 -0.55
C SER A 88 0.67 13.19 -1.68
N THR A 89 1.66 14.02 -1.93
CA THR A 89 1.75 14.88 -3.12
C THR A 89 2.29 14.12 -4.34
N GLU A 90 2.62 12.83 -4.19
CA GLU A 90 3.25 12.02 -5.22
C GLU A 90 2.41 11.89 -6.49
N SER A 91 3.11 11.63 -7.60
CA SER A 91 2.45 11.35 -8.87
C SER A 91 1.67 10.02 -8.79
N LEU A 92 0.61 9.89 -9.60
CA LEU A 92 -0.12 8.63 -9.73
C LEU A 92 0.80 7.45 -10.10
N ARG A 93 1.84 7.71 -10.91
CA ARG A 93 2.84 6.70 -11.29
C ARG A 93 3.58 6.15 -10.07
N ALA A 94 4.04 7.06 -9.19
CA ALA A 94 4.76 6.70 -7.98
C ALA A 94 3.84 5.93 -7.02
N LEU A 95 2.58 6.36 -6.87
CA LEU A 95 1.58 5.65 -6.06
C LEU A 95 1.30 4.22 -6.57
N VAL A 96 1.13 4.03 -7.87
CA VAL A 96 0.94 2.68 -8.44
C VAL A 96 2.19 1.80 -8.22
N ALA A 97 3.38 2.38 -8.38
CA ALA A 97 4.63 1.67 -8.08
C ALA A 97 4.73 1.30 -6.59
N ALA A 98 4.33 2.19 -5.68
CA ALA A 98 4.27 1.95 -4.25
C ALA A 98 3.23 0.87 -3.88
N TRP A 99 2.07 0.85 -4.53
CA TRP A 99 1.06 -0.18 -4.29
C TRP A 99 1.59 -1.57 -4.66
N ASN A 100 2.26 -1.69 -5.81
CA ASN A 100 2.90 -2.94 -6.22
C ASN A 100 4.07 -3.34 -5.32
N PHE A 101 4.86 -2.37 -4.86
CA PHE A 101 5.87 -2.61 -3.85
C PHE A 101 5.22 -3.23 -2.61
N GLY A 102 4.10 -2.68 -2.13
CA GLY A 102 3.35 -3.29 -1.03
C GLY A 102 2.90 -4.72 -1.32
N ASN A 103 2.59 -5.06 -2.57
CA ASN A 103 2.24 -6.42 -2.97
C ASN A 103 3.43 -7.38 -2.88
N ASP A 104 4.61 -6.97 -3.33
CA ASP A 104 5.83 -7.78 -3.29
C ASP A 104 6.27 -8.12 -1.85
N PHE A 105 5.91 -7.26 -0.90
CA PHE A 105 6.26 -7.40 0.52
C PHE A 105 5.10 -7.88 1.41
N ASP A 106 3.94 -8.21 0.84
CA ASP A 106 2.72 -8.53 1.60
C ASP A 106 2.44 -7.49 2.71
N ALA A 107 2.52 -6.21 2.34
CA ALA A 107 2.34 -5.07 3.23
C ALA A 107 0.92 -4.49 3.09
N LYS A 108 -0.10 -5.29 3.45
CA LYS A 108 -1.53 -4.93 3.27
C LYS A 108 -1.90 -3.55 3.85
N PRO A 109 -1.47 -3.16 5.07
CA PRO A 109 -1.77 -1.83 5.61
C PRO A 109 -1.20 -0.69 4.75
N PHE A 110 0.00 -0.86 4.21
CA PHE A 110 0.63 0.09 3.30
C PHE A 110 -0.12 0.14 1.96
N LYS A 111 -0.48 -1.02 1.38
CA LYS A 111 -1.28 -1.09 0.15
C LYS A 111 -2.61 -0.34 0.31
N ASN A 112 -3.28 -0.52 1.45
CA ASN A 112 -4.52 0.19 1.78
C ASN A 112 -4.32 1.71 1.85
N HIS A 113 -3.27 2.16 2.54
CA HIS A 113 -2.92 3.57 2.60
C HIS A 113 -2.62 4.17 1.21
N VAL A 114 -1.87 3.46 0.37
CA VAL A 114 -1.57 3.89 -1.00
C VAL A 114 -2.83 3.87 -1.86
N MET A 115 -3.70 2.86 -1.72
CA MET A 115 -4.94 2.76 -2.48
C MET A 115 -5.89 3.91 -2.16
N THR A 116 -6.01 4.31 -0.88
CA THR A 116 -6.80 5.49 -0.51
C THR A 116 -6.34 6.74 -1.27
N GLN A 117 -5.03 6.90 -1.48
CA GLN A 117 -4.47 8.06 -2.18
C GLN A 117 -4.60 7.96 -3.70
N ILE A 118 -4.48 6.75 -4.26
CA ILE A 118 -4.82 6.47 -5.66
C ILE A 118 -6.28 6.82 -5.90
N HIS A 119 -7.16 6.35 -5.02
CA HIS A 119 -8.58 6.63 -5.05
C HIS A 119 -8.84 8.12 -4.90
N GLU A 120 -8.27 8.86 -3.94
CA GLU A 120 -8.47 10.31 -3.86
C GLU A 120 -8.03 11.07 -5.13
N LYS A 121 -6.95 10.61 -5.80
CA LYS A 121 -6.47 11.23 -7.05
C LYS A 121 -7.28 10.86 -8.28
N LEU A 122 -8.05 9.78 -8.24
CA LEU A 122 -8.75 9.22 -9.40
C LEU A 122 -10.27 9.18 -9.26
N ALA A 123 -10.76 9.16 -8.02
CA ALA A 123 -12.15 9.23 -7.68
C ALA A 123 -12.70 10.56 -8.14
N TRP A 124 -13.91 10.47 -8.68
CA TRP A 124 -14.68 11.59 -9.14
C TRP A 124 -14.76 12.65 -8.04
N ASN A 125 -14.30 13.87 -8.34
CA ASN A 125 -14.54 15.03 -7.51
C ASN A 125 -15.85 15.69 -7.99
N PRO A 126 -17.01 15.43 -7.36
CA PRO A 126 -18.30 15.97 -7.81
C PRO A 126 -18.34 17.51 -7.77
N SER A 127 -17.50 18.15 -6.96
CA SER A 127 -17.32 19.62 -6.91
C SER A 127 -16.61 20.18 -8.14
N LEU A 128 -16.03 19.34 -9.00
CA LEU A 128 -15.42 19.72 -10.27
C LEU A 128 -16.32 19.33 -11.44
N GLN A 129 -17.58 19.79 -11.42
CA GLN A 129 -18.38 19.91 -12.64
C GLN A 129 -17.63 20.84 -13.61
N GLY A 130 -16.80 20.28 -14.49
CA GLY A 130 -16.09 21.03 -15.52
C GLY A 130 -14.57 20.82 -15.60
N PHE A 131 -13.95 20.00 -14.74
CA PHE A 131 -12.54 19.65 -14.98
C PHE A 131 -12.43 18.48 -15.96
N GLU A 132 -11.67 18.72 -17.03
CA GLU A 132 -11.28 17.76 -18.04
C GLU A 132 -10.98 16.39 -17.44
N TYR A 133 -11.59 15.36 -18.02
CA TYR A 133 -11.40 13.95 -17.78
C TYR A 133 -9.90 13.62 -17.62
N THR A 134 -9.43 13.59 -16.38
CA THR A 134 -8.00 13.51 -16.08
C THR A 134 -7.45 12.09 -16.19
N PHE A 135 -8.28 11.08 -16.44
CA PHE A 135 -7.85 9.69 -16.65
C PHE A 135 -7.55 9.43 -18.12
N THR A 136 -6.43 10.00 -18.58
CA THR A 136 -6.00 9.84 -19.97
C THR A 136 -5.60 8.39 -20.26
N ARG A 137 -5.69 7.99 -21.53
CA ARG A 137 -5.16 6.71 -22.05
C ARG A 137 -3.74 6.38 -21.55
N ALA A 138 -2.89 7.40 -21.37
CA ALA A 138 -1.53 7.23 -20.90
C ALA A 138 -1.48 6.80 -19.42
N LYS A 139 -2.39 7.31 -18.59
CA LYS A 139 -2.55 6.88 -17.20
C LYS A 139 -3.09 5.46 -17.12
N VAL A 140 -4.10 5.12 -17.93
CA VAL A 140 -4.64 3.75 -18.02
C VAL A 140 -3.55 2.76 -18.41
N ARG A 141 -2.86 3.01 -19.52
CA ARG A 141 -1.75 2.17 -19.98
C ARG A 141 -0.69 1.98 -18.90
N MET A 142 -0.27 3.06 -18.25
CA MET A 142 0.71 3.01 -17.16
C MET A 142 0.22 2.16 -15.98
N CYS A 143 -1.02 2.35 -15.54
CA CYS A 143 -1.58 1.56 -14.45
C CYS A 143 -1.71 0.07 -14.83
N LEU A 144 -2.13 -0.25 -16.06
CA LEU A 144 -2.29 -1.62 -16.54
C LEU A 144 -0.96 -2.35 -16.77
N THR A 145 0.11 -1.66 -17.18
CA THR A 145 1.45 -2.30 -17.26
C THR A 145 1.98 -2.77 -15.90
N LYS A 146 1.34 -2.32 -14.82
CA LYS A 146 1.80 -2.50 -13.45
C LYS A 146 0.79 -3.26 -12.59
N ALA A 147 -0.49 -3.24 -12.94
CA ALA A 147 -1.53 -3.97 -12.20
C ALA A 147 -1.58 -5.42 -12.68
N VAL A 148 -1.55 -6.36 -11.73
CA VAL A 148 -1.76 -7.78 -12.03
C VAL A 148 -3.25 -8.01 -12.31
N PRO A 149 -3.63 -8.70 -13.42
CA PRO A 149 -5.02 -9.08 -13.66
C PRO A 149 -5.65 -9.77 -12.45
N GLY A 150 -6.87 -9.37 -12.09
CA GLY A 150 -7.57 -9.87 -10.90
C GLY A 150 -7.18 -9.21 -9.56
N SER A 151 -6.15 -8.35 -9.54
CA SER A 151 -5.83 -7.57 -8.34
C SER A 151 -6.88 -6.48 -8.03
N ILE A 152 -6.93 -6.04 -6.78
CA ILE A 152 -7.81 -4.94 -6.36
C ILE A 152 -7.51 -3.64 -7.13
N LEU A 153 -6.23 -3.35 -7.38
CA LEU A 153 -5.82 -2.20 -8.20
C LEU A 153 -6.34 -2.33 -9.63
N TYR A 154 -6.24 -3.51 -10.23
CA TYR A 154 -6.77 -3.78 -11.57
C TYR A 154 -8.28 -3.57 -11.63
N ARG A 155 -9.01 -4.08 -10.62
CA ARG A 155 -10.45 -3.88 -10.50
C ARG A 155 -10.84 -2.40 -10.36
N PHE A 156 -10.14 -1.66 -9.50
CA PHE A 156 -10.36 -0.22 -9.34
C PHE A 156 -10.17 0.55 -10.65
N ILE A 157 -9.14 0.22 -11.43
CA ILE A 157 -8.88 0.83 -12.74
C ILE A 157 -10.03 0.53 -13.71
N LEU A 158 -10.49 -0.72 -13.79
CA LEU A 158 -11.62 -1.12 -14.63
C LEU A 158 -12.91 -0.39 -14.28
N ASP A 159 -13.26 -0.36 -13.00
CA ASP A 159 -14.48 0.31 -12.52
C ASP A 159 -14.40 1.82 -12.78
N THR A 160 -13.22 2.43 -12.63
CA THR A 160 -12.97 3.84 -12.95
C THR A 160 -13.16 4.12 -14.45
N ILE A 161 -12.63 3.27 -15.34
CA ILE A 161 -12.81 3.43 -16.80
C ILE A 161 -14.28 3.21 -17.17
N GLY A 162 -14.92 2.17 -16.64
CA GLY A 162 -16.32 1.85 -16.90
C GLY A 162 -17.27 2.98 -16.50
N LEU A 163 -17.03 3.60 -15.34
CA LEU A 163 -17.81 4.76 -14.90
C LEU A 163 -17.62 5.98 -15.82
N GLN A 164 -16.38 6.25 -16.22
CA GLN A 164 -16.07 7.37 -17.12
C GLN A 164 -16.62 7.17 -18.52
N TRP A 165 -16.74 5.92 -18.95
CA TRP A 165 -17.29 5.56 -20.26
C TRP A 165 -18.72 6.07 -20.47
N HIS A 166 -19.55 6.05 -19.42
CA HIS A 166 -20.93 6.53 -19.46
C HIS A 166 -21.06 8.04 -19.23
N ASN A 167 -20.15 8.63 -18.45
CA ASN A 167 -20.18 10.06 -18.14
C ASN A 167 -19.63 10.94 -19.27
N ALA A 168 -18.77 10.40 -20.13
CA ALA A 168 -18.27 11.13 -21.28
C ALA A 168 -19.40 11.34 -22.31
N HIS A 169 -19.96 12.55 -22.36
CA HIS A 169 -20.82 13.03 -23.45
C HIS A 169 -20.14 13.04 -24.85
N GLN A 170 -18.94 12.47 -24.97
CA GLN A 170 -18.25 12.15 -26.22
C GLN A 170 -17.71 10.73 -26.12
N ILE A 171 -18.48 9.82 -26.69
CA ILE A 171 -18.23 8.39 -26.78
C ILE A 171 -16.79 8.08 -27.26
N PRO A 172 -15.94 7.40 -26.45
CA PRO A 172 -14.53 7.09 -26.78
C PRO A 172 -14.33 6.02 -27.87
N HIS A 173 -15.39 5.40 -28.37
CA HIS A 173 -15.34 4.18 -29.20
C HIS A 173 -14.67 4.41 -30.58
N VAL A 174 -14.32 5.65 -30.91
CA VAL A 174 -13.72 6.04 -32.19
C VAL A 174 -12.34 6.70 -32.00
N GLN A 175 -11.82 6.86 -30.78
CA GLN A 175 -10.49 7.44 -30.61
C GLN A 175 -9.40 6.37 -30.82
N PRO A 176 -8.51 6.53 -31.82
CA PRO A 176 -7.46 5.54 -32.14
C PRO A 176 -6.56 5.15 -30.96
N GLY A 177 -6.49 6.00 -29.94
CA GLY A 177 -5.72 5.75 -28.73
C GLY A 177 -6.25 4.60 -27.86
N TRP A 178 -7.57 4.39 -27.79
CA TRP A 178 -8.15 3.31 -26.98
C TRP A 178 -8.02 1.96 -27.67
N ILE A 179 -8.17 1.92 -29.00
CA ILE A 179 -7.93 0.72 -29.80
C ILE A 179 -6.51 0.20 -29.54
N LYS A 180 -5.50 1.07 -29.59
CA LYS A 180 -4.12 0.70 -29.29
C LYS A 180 -3.93 0.13 -27.87
N VAL A 181 -4.57 0.71 -26.86
CA VAL A 181 -4.50 0.16 -25.49
C VAL A 181 -5.15 -1.23 -25.43
N LEU A 182 -6.30 -1.42 -26.09
CA LEU A 182 -6.99 -2.71 -26.14
C LEU A 182 -6.27 -3.76 -27.00
N ASP A 183 -5.47 -3.35 -27.99
CA ASP A 183 -4.56 -4.23 -28.74
C ASP A 183 -3.36 -4.66 -27.89
N GLU A 184 -2.84 -3.76 -27.04
CA GLU A 184 -1.73 -4.05 -26.14
C GLU A 184 -2.14 -4.93 -24.93
N PHE A 185 -3.40 -4.85 -24.51
CA PHE A 185 -3.96 -5.62 -23.38
C PHE A 185 -5.26 -6.33 -23.81
N PRO A 186 -5.20 -7.45 -24.54
CA PRO A 186 -6.39 -8.11 -25.09
C PRO A 186 -7.34 -8.63 -23.99
N GLU A 187 -6.82 -9.08 -22.86
CA GLU A 187 -7.59 -9.50 -21.68
C GLU A 187 -8.45 -8.37 -21.10
N LEU A 188 -7.99 -7.11 -21.22
CA LEU A 188 -8.73 -5.94 -20.78
C LEU A 188 -10.07 -5.81 -21.48
N ARG A 189 -10.20 -6.27 -22.73
CA ARG A 189 -11.41 -6.05 -23.54
C ARG A 189 -12.65 -6.62 -22.90
N LEU A 190 -12.58 -7.89 -22.48
CA LEU A 190 -13.73 -8.59 -21.91
C LEU A 190 -14.06 -8.03 -20.53
N ASP A 191 -13.04 -7.80 -19.70
CA ASP A 191 -13.22 -7.27 -18.36
C ASP A 191 -13.75 -5.83 -18.37
N LEU A 192 -13.30 -5.02 -19.32
CA LEU A 192 -13.80 -3.65 -19.52
C LEU A 192 -15.24 -3.65 -20.02
N LEU A 193 -15.60 -4.52 -20.96
CA LEU A 193 -16.99 -4.66 -21.40
C LEU A 193 -17.92 -5.05 -20.23
N ALA A 194 -17.48 -5.97 -19.37
CA ALA A 194 -18.22 -6.34 -18.16
C ALA A 194 -18.35 -5.14 -17.20
N ALA A 195 -17.27 -4.38 -16.97
CA ALA A 195 -17.29 -3.20 -16.12
C ALA A 195 -18.21 -2.08 -16.67
N ILE A 196 -18.18 -1.83 -17.98
CA ILE A 196 -19.08 -0.89 -18.66
C ILE A 196 -20.53 -1.35 -18.51
N SER A 197 -20.82 -2.63 -18.74
CA SER A 197 -22.18 -3.16 -18.60
C SER A 197 -22.71 -3.01 -17.18
N ALA A 198 -21.88 -3.29 -16.17
CA ALA A 198 -22.23 -3.14 -14.75
C ALA A 198 -22.45 -1.67 -14.35
N ALA A 199 -21.71 -0.73 -14.94
CA ALA A 199 -21.89 0.70 -14.68
C ALA A 199 -23.17 1.27 -15.32
N GLY A 200 -23.61 0.70 -16.45
CA GLY A 200 -24.77 1.18 -17.22
C GLY A 200 -26.13 0.76 -16.65
N SER A 201 -26.18 -0.22 -15.74
CA SER A 201 -27.44 -0.78 -15.19
C SER A 201 -28.10 0.09 -14.10
N GLY A 202 -27.86 1.40 -14.08
CA GLY A 202 -28.61 2.35 -13.26
C GLY A 202 -28.06 2.61 -11.84
N SER A 203 -26.82 2.21 -11.53
CA SER A 203 -26.16 2.56 -10.26
C SER A 203 -24.93 3.44 -10.51
N PRO A 204 -25.07 4.77 -10.62
CA PRO A 204 -23.96 5.67 -10.89
C PRO A 204 -23.29 6.05 -9.58
N THR A 205 -22.60 5.11 -8.93
CA THR A 205 -21.73 5.45 -7.81
C THR A 205 -20.46 4.64 -7.95
N ALA A 206 -19.34 5.34 -8.12
CA ALA A 206 -18.03 4.77 -7.83
C ALA A 206 -18.14 3.98 -6.51
N LEU A 207 -17.74 2.71 -6.51
CA LEU A 207 -17.78 1.92 -5.28
C LEU A 207 -17.01 2.68 -4.19
N PRO A 208 -17.48 2.63 -2.93
CA PRO A 208 -16.76 3.28 -1.84
C PRO A 208 -15.33 2.72 -1.75
N ILE A 209 -14.39 3.53 -1.25
CA ILE A 209 -12.98 3.13 -1.09
C ILE A 209 -12.82 1.76 -0.41
N GLY A 210 -13.68 1.43 0.56
CA GLY A 210 -13.67 0.13 1.24
C GLY A 210 -13.77 -1.10 0.33
N ALA A 211 -14.37 -0.98 -0.86
CA ALA A 211 -14.40 -2.06 -1.85
C ALA A 211 -13.02 -2.34 -2.49
N TYR A 212 -12.08 -1.41 -2.33
CA TYR A 212 -10.73 -1.48 -2.87
C TYR A 212 -9.65 -1.59 -1.78
N LEU A 213 -10.03 -1.90 -0.55
CA LEU A 213 -9.09 -2.14 0.54
C LEU A 213 -8.98 -3.65 0.82
N GLU A 214 -7.78 -4.10 1.13
CA GLU A 214 -7.53 -5.47 1.61
C GLU A 214 -8.04 -5.61 3.04
N VAL A 215 -8.70 -6.75 3.30
CA VAL A 215 -9.13 -7.10 4.65
C VAL A 215 -7.89 -7.34 5.50
N LEU A 216 -7.77 -6.56 6.57
CA LEU A 216 -6.77 -6.80 7.61
C LEU A 216 -7.34 -7.88 8.53
N GLU A 217 -6.68 -9.03 8.58
CA GLU A 217 -7.04 -10.04 9.57
C GLU A 217 -6.83 -9.44 10.96
N PRO A 218 -7.82 -9.55 11.87
CA PRO A 218 -7.59 -9.15 13.24
C PRO A 218 -6.45 -10.03 13.77
N THR A 219 -5.34 -9.38 14.15
CA THR A 219 -4.27 -10.02 14.89
C THR A 219 -4.90 -10.58 16.16
N THR A 220 -5.19 -11.87 16.15
CA THR A 220 -5.68 -12.59 17.33
C THR A 220 -4.51 -12.79 18.29
N SER A 221 -4.02 -11.69 18.87
CA SER A 221 -3.32 -11.74 20.15
C SER A 221 -4.38 -11.94 21.23
N SER A 222 -4.87 -13.18 21.36
CA SER A 222 -5.61 -13.56 22.55
C SER A 222 -4.64 -13.41 23.73
N PRO A 223 -4.99 -12.63 24.78
CA PRO A 223 -4.18 -12.64 25.98
C PRO A 223 -4.23 -14.07 26.53
N ARG A 224 -3.09 -14.76 26.54
CA ARG A 224 -2.94 -15.91 27.42
C ARG A 224 -3.11 -15.38 28.84
N GLU A 225 -4.28 -15.58 29.41
CA GLU A 225 -4.47 -15.58 30.85
C GLU A 225 -3.60 -16.71 31.42
N ASP A 226 -2.31 -16.45 31.62
CA ASP A 226 -1.47 -17.23 32.54
C ASP A 226 -1.93 -16.90 33.97
N GLY A 227 -3.13 -17.36 34.30
CA GLY A 227 -3.65 -17.40 35.66
C GLY A 227 -3.03 -18.59 36.41
N THR A 228 -1.71 -18.55 36.66
CA THR A 228 -1.11 -19.42 37.68
C THR A 228 -0.93 -18.57 38.95
N PRO A 229 -1.76 -18.75 39.99
CA PRO A 229 -1.59 -17.99 41.22
C PRO A 229 -0.28 -18.40 41.90
N LEU A 230 0.58 -17.42 42.15
CA LEU A 230 1.77 -17.51 42.99
C LEU A 230 1.36 -18.00 44.39
N ARG A 231 1.53 -19.30 44.65
CA ARG A 231 1.38 -19.89 45.97
C ARG A 231 2.59 -19.48 46.80
N GLY A 232 2.42 -18.46 47.64
CA GLY A 232 3.44 -17.99 48.57
C GLY A 232 3.87 -19.08 49.57
N PRO A 233 5.08 -18.98 50.14
CA PRO A 233 5.57 -19.94 51.11
C PRO A 233 4.83 -19.74 52.44
N HIS A 234 4.06 -20.74 52.87
CA HIS A 234 3.55 -20.78 54.25
C HIS A 234 4.70 -21.10 55.20
N SER A 235 5.16 -20.06 55.86
CA SER A 235 5.95 -20.09 57.08
C SER A 235 5.13 -20.65 58.25
N GLY A 236 5.70 -21.67 58.91
CA GLY A 236 5.87 -21.74 60.36
C GLY A 236 4.63 -21.84 61.25
N GLY A 237 4.52 -22.95 61.98
CA GLY A 237 3.65 -23.06 63.14
C GLY A 237 3.86 -24.36 63.93
N VAL A 238 5.00 -24.46 64.61
CA VAL A 238 5.27 -25.49 65.63
C VAL A 238 4.75 -24.99 66.99
N LYS A 239 4.15 -25.91 67.76
CA LYS A 239 4.22 -26.12 69.23
C LYS A 239 2.83 -26.32 69.86
N PRO A 240 2.74 -26.94 71.06
CA PRO A 240 3.55 -28.00 71.67
C PRO A 240 2.80 -29.34 71.75
#